data_AF-A0A2V7CI66-F1
#
_entry.id   AF-A0A2V7CI66-F1
#
_cell.length_a   1.000
_cell.length_b   1.000
_cell.length_c   1.000
_cell.angle_alpha   90.00
_cell.angle_beta   90.00
_cell.angle_gamma   90.00
#
_symmetry.space_group_name_H-M   'P 1'
#
loop_
_entity.id
_entity.type
_entity.pdbx_description
1 polymer ?
#
loop_
_entity_poly.entity_id
_entity_poly.type
_entity_poly.pdbx_seq_one_letter_code
_entity_poly.pdbx_strand_id
1 'polypeptide(L)'
;MHYWQRSGAGVQGFQVDSQAYIDEAKIVCYGIEPEHVYRACMRGRGWQRVQAGVPESNQFRGPEDVEDFAQPPSPTTGQGSGHNAATELACRRATAARPPGVVCPPRR
;
A
#
# COMPACT_ATOMS: atom_id res chain seq x y z
N MET A 1 -10.36 2.30 -1.21
CA MET A 1 -9.27 1.67 -0.45
C MET A 1 -8.51 2.76 0.28
N HIS A 2 -8.07 2.52 1.52
CA HIS A 2 -7.26 3.50 2.24
C HIS A 2 -5.78 3.18 2.11
N TYR A 3 -4.98 4.23 2.01
CA TYR A 3 -3.53 4.16 1.93
C TYR A 3 -2.92 5.20 2.86
N TRP A 4 -1.67 4.97 3.22
CA TRP A 4 -0.84 5.87 4.00
C TRP A 4 0.18 6.52 3.09
N GLN A 5 0.26 7.84 3.14
CA GLN A 5 1.27 8.61 2.43
C GLN A 5 1.97 9.57 3.37
N ARG A 6 3.24 9.87 3.10
CA ARG A 6 4.01 10.88 3.81
C ARG A 6 5.02 11.49 2.86
N SER A 7 5.08 12.81 2.82
CA SER A 7 5.99 13.55 1.95
C SER A 7 7.44 13.18 2.26
N GLY A 8 8.19 12.74 1.24
CA GLY A 8 9.59 12.35 1.38
C GLY A 8 9.82 10.97 2.03
N ALA A 9 8.77 10.23 2.39
CA ALA A 9 8.90 8.87 2.90
C ALA A 9 8.64 7.84 1.79
N GLY A 10 9.54 6.86 1.66
CA GLY A 10 9.37 5.71 0.78
C GLY A 10 8.82 4.48 1.49
N VAL A 11 8.67 3.39 0.75
CA VAL A 11 8.17 2.09 1.24
C VAL A 11 8.96 1.57 2.45
N GLN A 12 10.28 1.78 2.46
CA GLN A 12 11.14 1.35 3.55
C GLN A 12 10.86 2.13 4.84
N GLY A 13 10.64 3.44 4.73
CA GLY A 13 10.25 4.28 5.87
C GLY A 13 8.87 3.88 6.40
N PHE A 14 7.94 3.57 5.49
CA PHE A 14 6.64 3.03 5.86
C PHE A 14 6.75 1.70 6.62
N GLN A 15 7.54 0.75 6.12
CA GLN A 15 7.72 -0.55 6.77
C GLN A 15 8.31 -0.42 8.18
N VAL A 16 9.34 0.40 8.35
CA VAL A 16 9.98 0.61 9.66
C VAL A 16 8.99 1.24 10.64
N ASP A 17 8.32 2.32 10.23
CA ASP A 17 7.36 3.01 11.10
C ASP A 17 6.14 2.12 11.41
N SER A 18 5.61 1.43 10.39
CA SER A 18 4.44 0.57 10.52
C SER A 18 4.74 -0.63 11.41
N GLN A 19 5.88 -1.30 11.25
CA GLN A 19 6.24 -2.47 12.06
C GLN A 19 6.37 -2.10 13.54
N ALA A 20 7.08 -1.00 13.84
CA ALA A 20 7.24 -0.51 15.21
C ALA A 20 5.88 -0.29 15.90
N TYR A 21 4.91 0.27 15.17
CA TYR A 21 3.58 0.54 15.73
C TYR A 21 2.61 -0.61 15.68
N ILE A 22 2.83 -1.61 14.83
CA ILE A 22 2.12 -2.89 14.93
C ILE A 22 2.52 -3.59 16.22
N ASP A 23 3.81 -3.61 16.54
CA ASP A 23 4.31 -4.22 17.77
C ASP A 23 3.81 -3.46 19.01
N GLU A 24 3.80 -2.12 18.99
CA GLU A 24 3.17 -1.33 20.07
C GLU A 24 1.66 -1.58 20.16
N ALA A 25 0.93 -1.59 19.04
CA ALA A 25 -0.52 -1.84 19.03
C ALA A 25 -0.88 -3.23 19.55
N LYS A 26 -0.01 -4.24 19.36
CA LYS A 26 -0.16 -5.59 19.93
C LYS A 26 0.03 -5.64 21.44
N ILE A 27 0.81 -4.71 22.00
CA ILE A 27 1.10 -4.65 23.44
C ILE A 27 0.00 -3.88 24.21
N VAL A 28 -0.79 -3.04 23.54
CA VAL A 28 -1.73 -2.12 24.19
C VAL A 28 -3.07 -2.78 24.57
N CYS A 29 -3.21 -2.93 25.90
CA CYS A 29 -4.36 -2.72 26.79
C CYS A 29 -5.76 -3.24 26.39
N TYR A 30 -6.22 -4.23 27.19
CA TYR A 30 -7.62 -4.66 27.38
C TYR A 30 -8.65 -3.53 27.15
N GLY A 31 -9.35 -3.59 26.01
CA GLY A 31 -10.50 -2.73 25.70
C GLY A 31 -10.27 -1.65 24.64
N ILE A 32 -9.06 -1.50 24.10
CA ILE A 32 -8.80 -0.61 22.94
C ILE A 32 -8.43 -1.46 21.73
N GLU A 33 -9.14 -1.25 20.62
CA GLU A 33 -8.83 -1.93 19.36
C GLU A 33 -7.43 -1.51 18.86
N PRO A 34 -6.55 -2.47 18.53
CA PRO A 34 -5.18 -2.19 18.08
C PRO A 34 -5.14 -1.29 16.83
N GLU A 35 -6.20 -1.35 16.03
CA GLU A 35 -6.44 -0.50 14.88
C GLU A 35 -6.42 1.01 15.22
N HIS A 36 -7.06 1.40 16.32
CA HIS A 36 -7.12 2.79 16.75
C HIS A 36 -5.76 3.30 17.18
N VAL A 37 -5.01 2.47 17.91
CA VAL A 37 -3.65 2.76 18.38
C VAL A 37 -2.72 2.96 17.19
N TYR A 38 -2.71 2.00 16.26
CA TYR A 38 -1.90 2.07 15.05
C TYR A 38 -2.21 3.32 14.22
N ARG A 39 -3.49 3.62 13.99
CA ARG A 39 -3.92 4.82 13.23
C ARG A 39 -3.51 6.12 13.91
N ALA A 40 -3.51 6.17 15.25
CA ALA A 40 -3.05 7.33 15.99
C ALA A 40 -1.53 7.49 15.87
N CYS A 41 -0.77 6.42 16.03
CA CYS A 41 0.68 6.43 15.95
C CYS A 41 1.21 6.80 14.56
N MET A 42 0.60 6.24 13.50
CA MET A 42 0.94 6.57 12.12
C MET A 42 0.72 8.07 11.86
N ARG A 43 -0.42 8.62 12.28
CA ARG A 43 -0.70 10.06 12.20
C ARG A 43 0.32 10.89 12.97
N GLY A 44 0.76 10.43 14.14
CA GLY A 44 1.80 11.09 14.95
C GLY A 44 3.16 11.20 14.24
N ARG A 45 3.51 10.27 13.34
CA ARG A 45 4.72 10.34 12.50
C ARG A 45 4.53 11.12 11.19
N GLY A 46 3.38 11.76 11.02
CA GLY A 46 3.07 12.52 9.81
C GLY A 46 2.62 11.64 8.63
N TRP A 47 2.26 10.38 8.87
CA TRP A 47 1.56 9.58 7.87
C TRP A 47 0.11 10.05 7.75
N GLN A 48 -0.28 10.39 6.53
CA GLN A 48 -1.63 10.81 6.19
C GLN A 48 -2.38 9.64 5.56
N ARG A 49 -3.59 9.39 6.05
CA ARG A 49 -4.49 8.40 5.47
C ARG A 49 -5.26 9.04 4.33
N VAL A 50 -5.16 8.47 3.14
CA VAL A 50 -5.83 8.93 1.93
C VAL A 50 -6.68 7.81 1.37
N GLN A 51 -7.84 8.17 0.81
CA GLN A 51 -8.68 7.23 0.10
C GLN A 51 -8.41 7.39 -1.39
N ALA A 52 -7.90 6.33 -2.02
CA ALA A 52 -7.60 6.33 -3.45
C ALA A 52 -8.22 5.11 -4.13
N GLY A 53 -8.58 5.27 -5.41
CA GLY A 53 -9.00 4.16 -6.27
C GLY A 53 -7.80 3.38 -6.81
N VAL A 54 -6.75 4.09 -7.22
CA VAL A 54 -5.47 3.55 -7.68
C VAL A 54 -4.38 4.19 -6.81
N PRO A 55 -3.53 3.39 -6.14
CA PRO A 55 -2.49 3.95 -5.29
C PRO A 55 -1.34 4.53 -6.12
N GLU A 56 -0.88 5.70 -5.72
CA GLU A 56 0.32 6.33 -6.25
C GLU A 56 1.60 5.69 -5.67
N SER A 57 2.76 6.01 -6.25
CA SER A 57 4.06 5.42 -5.86
C SER A 57 4.42 5.65 -4.38
N ASN A 58 3.83 6.65 -3.75
CA ASN A 58 4.02 7.09 -2.37
C ASN A 58 2.85 6.75 -1.43
N GLN A 59 1.94 5.86 -1.86
CA GLN A 59 0.76 5.44 -1.11
C GLN A 59 0.87 3.97 -0.74
N PHE A 60 0.98 3.68 0.56
CA PHE A 60 1.25 2.35 1.09
C PHE A 60 0.07 1.79 1.88
N ARG A 61 -0.11 0.47 1.86
CA ARG A 61 -1.09 -0.21 2.73
C ARG A 61 -0.48 -0.59 4.06
N GLY A 62 -1.27 -0.45 5.10
CA GLY A 62 -0.99 -0.99 6.42
C GLY A 62 -2.24 -1.63 7.01
N PRO A 63 -2.14 -2.16 8.23
CA PRO A 63 -3.23 -2.86 8.87
C PRO A 63 -4.48 -2.03 9.05
N GLU A 64 -5.58 -2.59 8.54
CA GLU A 64 -6.92 -2.04 8.69
C GLU A 64 -7.75 -2.79 9.73
N ASP A 65 -7.42 -4.05 10.08
CA ASP A 65 -8.20 -4.89 11.00
C ASP A 65 -7.30 -5.84 11.82
N VAL A 66 -7.84 -6.42 12.90
CA VAL A 66 -7.08 -7.27 13.86
C VAL A 66 -6.35 -8.44 13.18
N GLU A 67 -6.97 -9.06 12.17
CA GLU A 67 -6.35 -10.14 11.38
C GLU A 67 -5.13 -9.65 10.60
N ASP A 68 -5.19 -8.43 10.10
CA ASP A 68 -4.10 -7.77 9.38
C ASP A 68 -2.93 -7.41 10.32
N PHE A 69 -3.20 -7.10 11.59
CA PHE A 69 -2.12 -6.95 12.59
C PHE A 69 -1.35 -8.26 12.84
N ALA A 70 -2.00 -9.41 12.70
CA ALA A 70 -1.33 -10.71 12.79
C ALA A 70 -0.48 -10.99 11.55
N GLN A 71 -0.98 -10.62 10.35
CA GLN A 71 -0.30 -10.79 9.08
C GLN A 71 -0.40 -9.51 8.23
N PRO A 72 0.52 -8.54 8.40
CA PRO A 72 0.42 -7.26 7.73
C PRO A 72 0.55 -7.41 6.20
N PRO A 73 -0.20 -6.63 5.41
CA PRO A 73 -0.26 -6.72 3.97
C PRO A 73 1.06 -6.20 3.43
N SER A 74 1.39 -6.63 2.22
CA SER A 74 2.51 -6.01 1.55
C SER A 74 2.19 -4.51 1.38
N PRO A 75 3.10 -3.60 1.74
CA PRO A 75 2.84 -2.16 1.73
C PRO A 75 2.55 -1.64 0.32
N THR A 76 2.99 -2.35 -0.71
CA THR A 76 2.73 -2.05 -2.12
C THR A 76 1.54 -2.82 -2.69
N THR A 77 0.72 -3.48 -1.86
CA THR A 77 -0.44 -4.25 -2.34
C THR A 77 -1.45 -3.33 -3.03
N GLY A 78 -1.60 -3.48 -4.34
CA GLY A 78 -2.44 -2.61 -5.17
C GLY A 78 -1.68 -1.49 -5.88
N GLN A 79 -0.44 -1.17 -5.46
CA GLN A 79 0.51 -0.49 -6.33
C GLN A 79 0.90 -1.51 -7.39
N GLY A 80 0.21 -1.45 -8.52
CA GLY A 80 0.43 -2.35 -9.64
C GLY A 80 1.93 -2.43 -9.92
N SER A 81 2.51 -3.59 -9.68
CA SER A 81 3.81 -3.96 -10.24
C SER A 81 3.65 -3.92 -11.75
N GLY A 82 3.93 -2.78 -12.39
CA GLY A 82 4.13 -2.60 -13.84
C GLY A 82 3.02 -3.06 -14.81
N HIS A 83 1.94 -3.66 -14.35
CA HIS A 83 0.86 -4.21 -15.15
C HIS A 83 -0.43 -3.53 -14.72
N ASN A 84 -0.49 -2.22 -14.89
CA ASN A 84 -1.75 -1.50 -14.86
C ASN A 84 -2.70 -2.14 -15.89
N ALA A 85 -3.99 -2.29 -15.56
CA ALA A 85 -5.00 -2.88 -16.44
C ALA A 85 -5.03 -2.23 -17.83
N ALA A 86 -4.61 -0.97 -17.93
CA ALA A 86 -4.36 -0.27 -19.19
C ALA A 86 -3.23 -0.89 -20.02
N THR A 87 -2.10 -1.27 -19.40
CA THR A 87 -1.01 -2.04 -20.03
C THR A 87 -1.48 -3.44 -20.40
N GLU A 88 -2.23 -4.10 -19.53
CA GLU A 88 -2.78 -5.43 -19.85
C GLU A 88 -3.74 -5.37 -21.06
N LEU A 89 -4.62 -4.36 -21.11
CA LEU A 89 -5.51 -4.11 -22.25
C LEU A 89 -4.74 -3.71 -23.50
N ALA A 90 -3.73 -2.85 -23.38
CA ALA A 90 -2.83 -2.50 -24.48
C ALA A 90 -2.05 -3.72 -24.99
N CYS A 91 -1.84 -4.72 -24.13
CA CYS A 91 -1.15 -5.95 -24.49
C CYS A 91 -2.03 -7.08 -25.00
N ARG A 92 -3.36 -6.89 -24.88
CA ARG A 92 -4.36 -7.64 -25.62
C ARG A 92 -4.58 -7.10 -27.04
N ARG A 93 -4.24 -5.84 -27.31
CA ARG A 93 -4.33 -5.20 -28.65
C ARG A 93 -3.17 -5.60 -29.56
N ALA A 94 -3.38 -5.47 -30.87
CA ALA A 94 -2.34 -5.67 -31.87
C ALA A 94 -1.16 -4.73 -31.62
N THR A 95 0.06 -5.20 -31.88
CA THR A 95 1.32 -4.49 -31.58
C THR A 95 1.37 -3.07 -32.16
N ALA A 96 0.79 -2.88 -33.36
CA ALA A 96 0.73 -1.58 -34.05
C ALA A 96 -0.20 -0.55 -33.38
N ALA A 97 -1.12 -1.00 -32.50
CA ALA A 97 -2.08 -0.14 -31.80
C ALA A 97 -1.67 0.14 -30.33
N ARG A 98 -0.44 -0.18 -29.96
CA ARG A 98 0.08 0.05 -28.61
C ARG A 98 0.59 1.49 -28.44
N PRO A 99 0.34 2.13 -27.29
CA PRO A 99 1.02 3.35 -26.92
C PRO A 99 2.55 3.11 -26.88
N PRO A 100 3.37 4.09 -27.31
CA PRO A 100 4.82 3.99 -27.20
C PRO A 100 5.25 3.83 -25.74
N GLY A 101 6.24 2.96 -25.49
CA GLY A 101 6.78 2.68 -24.15
C GLY A 101 6.13 1.53 -23.38
N VAL A 102 5.11 0.86 -23.94
CA VAL A 102 4.45 -0.30 -23.31
C VAL A 102 5.25 -1.59 -23.56
N VAL A 103 5.82 -2.17 -22.49
CA VAL A 103 6.61 -3.43 -22.56
C VAL A 103 5.76 -4.65 -22.22
N CYS A 104 5.63 -5.51 -23.22
CA CYS A 104 4.97 -6.82 -23.24
C CYS A 104 5.57 -7.94 -22.37
N PRO A 105 4.95 -8.55 -21.34
CA PRO A 105 5.49 -9.83 -20.87
C PRO A 105 5.31 -10.91 -21.97
N PRO A 106 6.25 -11.86 -22.11
CA PRO A 106 6.15 -12.92 -23.11
C PRO A 106 4.92 -13.80 -22.84
N ARG A 107 4.14 -14.09 -23.89
CA ARG A 107 3.03 -15.05 -23.79
C ARG A 107 3.62 -16.45 -23.58
N ARG A 108 3.26 -17.11 -22.48
CA ARG A 108 3.47 -18.55 -22.32
C ARG A 108 2.49 -19.32 -23.19
#